data_AF-A0A7S1FSM5-F1
#
_entry.id   AF-A0A7S1FSM5-F1
#
_cell.length_a   1.000
_cell.length_b   1.000
_cell.length_c   1.000
_cell.angle_alpha   90.00
_cell.angle_beta   90.00
_cell.angle_gamma   90.00
#
_symmetry.space_group_name_H-M   'P 1'
#
loop_
_entity.id
_entity.type
_entity.pdbx_description
1 polymer ?
#
loop_
_entity_poly.entity_id
_entity_poly.type
_entity_poly.pdbx_seq_one_letter_code
_entity_poly.pdbx_strand_id
1 'polypeptide(L)'
;KKSASDDGSVTFGRISTVSGQGSYVFGGFEDTASDSFSSISGGSDNSSSADNLSGGLKNTSYRLQSSVSSRMSSNARGKYSYIVGALTNTAMGLATYVV
;
A
#
# COMPACT_ATOMS: atom_id res chain seq x y z
N LYS A 1 -9.02 -10.37 -12.41
CA LYS A 1 -7.77 -10.62 -13.17
C LYS A 1 -6.60 -10.23 -12.29
N LYS A 2 -5.43 -10.87 -12.42
CA LYS A 2 -4.17 -10.36 -11.84
C LYS A 2 -3.46 -9.64 -12.98
N SER A 3 -3.06 -8.39 -12.78
CA SER A 3 -2.34 -7.62 -13.78
C SER A 3 -1.06 -7.13 -13.13
N ALA A 4 0.10 -7.47 -13.69
CA ALA A 4 1.39 -6.99 -13.23
C ALA A 4 2.16 -6.39 -14.41
N SER A 5 2.93 -5.34 -14.15
CA SER A 5 3.98 -4.81 -15.05
C SER A 5 5.07 -5.86 -15.26
N ASP A 6 5.95 -5.65 -16.24
CA ASP A 6 7.01 -6.62 -16.60
C ASP A 6 7.86 -7.07 -15.41
N ASP A 7 8.15 -6.16 -14.47
CA ASP A 7 8.92 -6.42 -13.24
C ASP A 7 8.05 -6.55 -11.98
N GLY A 8 6.73 -6.43 -12.12
CA GLY A 8 5.79 -6.52 -11.01
C GLY A 8 5.36 -7.95 -10.73
N SER A 9 4.98 -8.28 -9.50
CA SER A 9 4.40 -9.60 -9.23
C SER A 9 3.25 -9.61 -8.23
N VAL A 10 2.30 -10.53 -8.48
CA VAL A 10 1.16 -10.83 -7.60
C VAL A 10 1.19 -12.31 -7.23
N THR A 11 1.66 -12.64 -6.03
CA THR A 11 1.84 -14.06 -5.64
C THR A 11 0.50 -14.74 -5.39
N PHE A 12 -0.30 -14.23 -4.46
CA PHE A 12 -1.60 -14.77 -4.07
C PHE A 12 -2.70 -13.71 -4.27
N GLY A 13 -3.98 -14.09 -4.10
CA GLY A 13 -5.10 -13.13 -4.17
C GLY A 13 -5.82 -13.00 -5.52
N ARG A 14 -6.83 -12.12 -5.56
CA ARG A 14 -7.72 -11.90 -6.73
C ARG A 14 -7.94 -10.40 -6.96
N ILE A 15 -7.98 -10.00 -8.23
CA ILE A 15 -8.30 -8.62 -8.65
C ILE A 15 -7.24 -7.60 -8.19
N SER A 16 -5.97 -7.99 -8.11
CA SER A 16 -4.90 -7.05 -7.81
C SER A 16 -4.25 -6.51 -9.09
N THR A 17 -3.89 -5.23 -9.06
CA THR A 17 -3.22 -4.52 -10.15
C THR A 17 -1.87 -3.98 -9.68
N VAL A 18 -0.81 -4.36 -10.37
CA VAL A 18 0.56 -3.96 -10.09
C VAL A 18 1.08 -3.30 -11.36
N SER A 19 1.30 -1.99 -11.35
CA SER A 19 1.78 -1.24 -12.53
C SER A 19 3.16 -0.62 -12.34
N GLY A 20 3.62 -0.47 -11.09
CA GLY A 20 4.95 0.04 -10.80
C GLY A 20 6.06 -0.90 -11.24
N GLN A 21 7.25 -0.39 -11.50
CA GLN A 21 8.40 -1.25 -11.78
C GLN A 21 8.94 -1.84 -10.46
N GLY A 22 9.14 -3.16 -10.40
CA GLY A 22 9.62 -3.83 -9.19
C GLY A 22 8.63 -3.80 -8.01
N SER A 23 7.36 -3.49 -8.28
CA SER A 23 6.32 -3.50 -7.25
C SER A 23 5.73 -4.88 -7.02
N TYR A 24 5.13 -5.08 -5.86
CA TYR A 24 4.78 -6.40 -5.38
C TYR A 24 3.48 -6.41 -4.58
N VAL A 25 2.62 -7.39 -4.86
CA VAL A 25 1.47 -7.71 -4.02
C VAL A 25 1.59 -9.17 -3.61
N PHE A 26 1.83 -9.42 -2.33
CA PHE A 26 1.97 -10.79 -1.82
C PHE A 26 0.64 -11.56 -1.89
N GLY A 27 -0.47 -10.94 -1.47
CA GLY A 27 -1.80 -11.56 -1.45
C GLY A 27 -2.91 -10.55 -1.20
N GLY A 28 -4.18 -10.95 -1.35
CA GLY A 28 -5.33 -10.09 -1.00
C GLY A 28 -6.44 -10.02 -2.04
N PHE A 29 -7.34 -9.06 -1.88
CA PHE A 29 -8.49 -8.84 -2.76
C PHE A 29 -8.57 -7.36 -3.15
N GLU A 30 -8.48 -7.06 -4.44
CA GLU A 30 -8.64 -5.68 -4.95
C GLU A 30 -7.52 -4.71 -4.51
N ASP A 31 -6.28 -5.18 -4.44
CA ASP A 31 -5.13 -4.33 -4.09
C ASP A 31 -4.47 -3.70 -5.32
N THR A 32 -4.03 -2.44 -5.23
CA THR A 32 -3.39 -1.69 -6.33
C THR A 32 -2.02 -1.18 -5.91
N ALA A 33 -0.95 -1.64 -6.56
CA ALA A 33 0.43 -1.19 -6.37
C ALA A 33 0.91 -0.44 -7.62
N SER A 34 0.75 0.89 -7.62
CA SER A 34 0.85 1.68 -8.86
C SER A 34 2.24 2.23 -9.16
N ASP A 35 3.05 2.46 -8.13
CA ASP A 35 4.33 3.18 -8.22
C ASP A 35 5.53 2.23 -8.07
N SER A 36 6.71 2.66 -8.52
CA SER A 36 7.91 1.80 -8.50
C SER A 36 8.31 1.40 -7.08
N PHE A 37 8.72 0.14 -6.89
CA PHE A 37 9.08 -0.45 -5.59
C PHE A 37 7.95 -0.43 -4.55
N SER A 38 6.70 -0.25 -4.96
CA SER A 38 5.57 -0.33 -4.04
C SER A 38 5.27 -1.78 -3.63
N SER A 39 5.04 -2.01 -2.35
CA SER A 39 4.75 -3.34 -1.82
C SER A 39 3.45 -3.36 -1.01
N ILE A 40 2.65 -4.41 -1.20
CA ILE A 40 1.45 -4.68 -0.41
C ILE A 40 1.56 -6.14 0.08
N SER A 41 1.69 -6.32 1.39
CA SER A 41 1.77 -7.68 1.99
C SER A 41 0.41 -8.39 1.96
N GLY A 42 -0.69 -7.62 1.96
CA GLY A 42 -2.00 -8.11 1.54
C GLY A 42 -3.17 -7.67 2.40
N GLY A 43 -4.38 -7.98 1.97
CA GLY A 43 -5.60 -7.52 2.66
C GLY A 43 -6.74 -7.38 1.68
N SER A 44 -7.52 -6.32 1.81
CA SER A 44 -8.55 -5.99 0.83
C SER A 44 -8.61 -4.49 0.56
N ASP A 45 -8.72 -4.14 -0.72
CA ASP A 45 -8.93 -2.76 -1.18
C ASP A 45 -7.81 -1.79 -0.75
N ASN A 46 -6.55 -2.24 -0.76
CA ASN A 46 -5.41 -1.37 -0.43
C ASN A 46 -4.81 -0.75 -1.68
N SER A 47 -4.37 0.50 -1.59
CA SER A 47 -3.72 1.20 -2.69
C SER A 47 -2.37 1.76 -2.25
N SER A 48 -1.29 1.24 -2.84
CA SER A 48 0.05 1.75 -2.61
C SER A 48 0.57 2.45 -3.86
N SER A 49 0.82 3.74 -3.75
CA SER A 49 1.67 4.47 -4.69
C SER A 49 3.03 4.80 -4.06
N ALA A 50 3.48 3.99 -3.10
CA ALA A 50 4.75 4.17 -2.38
C ALA A 50 5.26 2.85 -1.80
N ASP A 51 6.36 2.92 -1.04
CA ASP A 51 7.18 1.79 -0.61
C ASP A 51 6.41 0.62 0.00
N ASN A 52 5.70 0.77 1.13
CA ASN A 52 5.22 -0.41 1.86
C ASN A 52 3.84 -0.25 2.54
N LEU A 53 2.96 -1.21 2.28
CA LEU A 53 1.70 -1.43 2.98
C LEU A 53 1.72 -2.84 3.58
N SER A 54 1.72 -2.93 4.91
CA SER A 54 1.74 -4.24 5.58
C SER A 54 0.38 -4.97 5.48
N GLY A 55 -0.66 -4.28 5.02
CA GLY A 55 -1.97 -4.85 4.78
C GLY A 55 -3.12 -4.13 5.47
N GLY A 56 -4.27 -4.81 5.54
CA GLY A 56 -5.51 -4.32 6.15
C GLY A 56 -6.65 -4.11 5.16
N LEU A 57 -7.66 -3.33 5.54
CA LEU A 57 -8.80 -2.99 4.69
C LEU A 57 -8.77 -1.49 4.31
N LYS A 58 -8.79 -1.14 3.03
CA LYS A 58 -8.94 0.27 2.59
C LYS A 58 -7.79 1.21 2.96
N ASN A 59 -6.56 0.72 3.04
CA ASN A 59 -5.43 1.57 3.35
C ASN A 59 -4.81 2.18 2.08
N THR A 60 -4.42 3.45 2.13
CA THR A 60 -3.81 4.16 1.01
C THR A 60 -2.49 4.85 1.40
N SER A 61 -1.46 4.67 0.58
CA SER A 61 -0.14 5.29 0.72
C SER A 61 0.17 6.10 -0.55
N TYR A 62 0.35 7.42 -0.43
CA TYR A 62 0.39 8.34 -1.58
C TYR A 62 1.79 8.85 -1.97
N ARG A 63 2.81 8.75 -1.11
CA ARG A 63 4.10 9.46 -1.31
C ARG A 63 5.29 8.58 -1.04
N LEU A 64 6.38 8.81 -1.78
CA LEU A 64 7.66 8.12 -1.63
C LEU A 64 8.07 7.95 -0.16
N GLN A 65 8.46 6.74 0.23
CA GLN A 65 8.88 6.38 1.59
C GLN A 65 7.80 6.54 2.67
N SER A 66 6.51 6.56 2.33
CA SER A 66 5.46 6.35 3.33
C SER A 66 5.16 4.87 3.57
N SER A 67 4.84 4.52 4.80
CA SER A 67 4.43 3.16 5.15
C SER A 67 3.17 3.15 6.01
N VAL A 68 2.30 2.18 5.73
CA VAL A 68 1.04 2.02 6.44
C VAL A 68 0.91 0.60 6.97
N SER A 69 0.76 0.50 8.28
CA SER A 69 0.55 -0.74 9.02
C SER A 69 -0.67 -0.62 9.93
N SER A 70 -1.84 -0.45 9.30
CA SER A 70 -3.13 -0.24 9.97
C SER A 70 -4.11 -1.37 9.67
N ARG A 71 -5.11 -1.53 10.54
CA ARG A 71 -6.15 -2.55 10.34
C ARG A 71 -7.15 -2.12 9.27
N MET A 72 -7.48 -0.83 9.24
CA MET A 72 -8.49 -0.29 8.34
C MET A 72 -8.20 1.18 7.96
N SER A 73 -8.71 1.60 6.79
CA SER A 73 -9.00 2.97 6.34
C SER A 73 -8.00 4.05 6.72
N SER A 74 -6.70 3.80 6.56
CA SER A 74 -5.65 4.77 6.87
C SER A 74 -5.02 5.37 5.60
N ASN A 75 -4.69 6.66 5.66
CA ASN A 75 -4.20 7.46 4.54
C ASN A 75 -2.85 8.11 4.89
N ALA A 76 -1.76 7.57 4.34
CA ALA A 76 -0.44 8.20 4.43
C ALA A 76 -0.22 9.13 3.22
N ARG A 77 -0.32 10.44 3.45
CA ARG A 77 -0.21 11.49 2.43
C ARG A 77 1.08 12.30 2.51
N GLY A 78 1.76 12.29 3.65
CA GLY A 78 3.06 12.94 3.82
C GLY A 78 4.20 12.10 3.26
N LYS A 79 5.22 12.75 2.67
CA LYS A 79 6.48 12.07 2.36
C LYS A 79 7.14 11.62 3.67
N TYR A 80 7.70 10.42 3.72
CA TYR A 80 8.25 9.83 4.96
C TYR A 80 7.23 9.62 6.08
N SER A 81 5.93 9.58 5.79
CA SER A 81 4.91 9.38 6.84
C SER A 81 4.74 7.91 7.19
N TYR A 82 4.43 7.64 8.46
CA TYR A 82 4.29 6.28 8.98
C TYR A 82 3.01 6.17 9.82
N ILE A 83 2.14 5.21 9.52
CA ILE A 83 0.91 4.93 10.28
C ILE A 83 0.98 3.51 10.82
N VAL A 84 0.72 3.30 12.12
CA VAL A 84 0.73 1.97 12.77
C VAL A 84 -0.54 1.77 13.59
N GLY A 85 -1.10 0.56 13.63
CA GLY A 85 -2.09 0.12 14.63
C GLY A 85 -3.51 0.68 14.51
N ALA A 86 -3.71 1.73 13.72
CA ALA A 86 -4.98 2.47 13.64
C ALA A 86 -6.09 1.81 12.80
N LEU A 87 -7.34 2.24 13.04
CA LEU A 87 -8.54 1.89 12.25
C LEU A 87 -8.93 2.97 11.22
N THR A 88 -8.60 4.23 11.50
CA THR A 88 -8.87 5.38 10.62
C THR A 88 -7.92 6.50 10.98
N ASN A 89 -6.81 6.66 10.26
CA ASN A 89 -5.87 7.74 10.50
C ASN A 89 -5.41 8.38 9.20
N THR A 90 -5.08 9.66 9.24
CA THR A 90 -4.55 10.39 8.08
C THR A 90 -3.26 11.11 8.47
N ALA A 91 -2.13 10.67 7.91
CA ALA A 91 -0.84 11.30 8.10
C ALA A 91 -0.56 12.27 6.94
N MET A 92 -0.77 13.57 7.15
CA MET A 92 -0.59 14.59 6.10
C MET A 92 0.79 15.25 6.10
N GLY A 93 1.48 15.29 7.25
CA GLY A 93 2.74 16.02 7.39
C GLY A 93 3.96 15.24 6.91
N LEU A 94 4.99 15.96 6.49
CA LEU A 94 6.28 15.37 6.15
C LEU A 94 6.90 14.73 7.41
N ALA A 95 7.38 13.49 7.28
CA ALA A 95 7.97 12.72 8.37
C ALA A 95 7.06 12.58 9.61
N THR A 96 5.73 12.52 9.42
CA THR A 96 4.78 12.33 10.51
C THR A 96 4.65 10.86 10.91
N TYR A 97 4.54 10.61 12.21
CA TYR A 97 4.29 9.28 12.78
C TYR A 97 2.94 9.29 13.50
N VAL A 98 2.05 8.38 13.12
CA VAL A 98 0.69 8.28 13.66
C VAL A 98 0.46 6.85 14.17
N VAL A 99 -0.06 6.72 15.39
CA VAL A 99 -0.41 5.44 16.05
C VAL A 99 -1.91 5.42 16.33
#